data_AF-A0A659NT50-F1
#
_entry.id   AF-A0A659NT50-F1
#
_cell.length_a   1.000
_cell.length_b   1.000
_cell.length_c   1.000
_cell.angle_alpha   90.00
_cell.angle_beta   90.00
_cell.angle_gamma   90.00
#
_symmetry.space_group_name_H-M   'P 1'
#
loop_
_entity.id
_entity.type
_entity.pdbx_description
1 polymer ?
#
loop_
_entity_poly.entity_id
_entity_poly.type
_entity_poly.pdbx_seq_one_letter_code
_entity_poly.pdbx_strand_id
1 'polypeptide(L)' 'LLETGVDSIAIKDMSGILTPMAAYELVSEIKKRFEVRLHLHCHATTGMAEMALLKAIEAGVDGVDTAISSMSATYGHP' A
#
# COMPACT_ATOMS: atom_id res chain seq x y z
N LEU A 1 -17.30 3.96 1.82
CA LEU A 1 -16.25 4.98 1.56
C LEU A 1 -16.55 5.74 0.26
N LEU A 2 -16.70 5.07 -0.88
CA LEU A 2 -17.00 5.79 -2.13
C LEU A 2 -18.32 6.59 -2.08
N GLU A 3 -19.37 6.02 -1.49
CA GLU A 3 -20.67 6.70 -1.31
C GLU A 3 -20.60 7.94 -0.41
N THR A 4 -19.56 8.07 0.43
CA THR A 4 -19.38 9.25 1.27
C THR A 4 -18.67 10.39 0.52
N GLY A 5 -18.35 10.20 -0.76
CA GLY A 5 -17.77 11.23 -1.63
C GLY A 5 -16.27 11.46 -1.43
N VAL A 6 -15.49 10.43 -1.08
CA VAL A 6 -14.03 10.57 -0.90
C VAL A 6 -13.31 10.67 -2.25
N ASP A 7 -12.28 11.51 -2.31
CA ASP A 7 -11.43 11.65 -3.51
C ASP A 7 -10.43 10.49 -3.69
N SER A 8 -10.08 9.80 -2.60
CA SER A 8 -9.11 8.70 -2.61
C SER A 8 -9.33 7.73 -1.45
N ILE A 9 -8.76 6.54 -1.56
CA ILE A 9 -8.77 5.50 -0.53
C ILE A 9 -7.34 5.13 -0.17
N ALA A 10 -7.08 4.96 1.13
CA ALA A 10 -5.82 4.44 1.63
C ALA A 10 -5.98 3.00 2.14
N ILE A 11 -5.08 2.12 1.73
CA ILE A 11 -4.84 0.82 2.38
C ILE A 11 -3.79 1.07 3.45
N LYS A 12 -4.16 0.92 4.73
CA LYS A 12 -3.26 1.15 5.87
C LYS A 12 -2.87 -0.15 6.55
N ASP A 13 -1.70 -0.66 6.21
CA ASP A 13 -1.03 -1.74 6.94
C ASP A 13 -0.12 -1.15 8.03
N MET A 14 -0.70 -0.98 9.22
CA MET A 14 -0.03 -0.40 10.39
C MET A 14 0.95 -1.35 11.07
N SER A 15 0.79 -2.66 10.89
CA SER A 15 1.62 -3.68 11.55
C SER A 15 2.72 -4.23 10.64
N GLY A 16 2.65 -3.96 9.33
CA GLY A 16 3.61 -4.48 8.35
C GLY A 16 3.37 -5.96 8.06
N ILE A 17 2.12 -6.42 8.08
CA ILE A 17 1.77 -7.84 7.87
C ILE A 17 1.33 -8.14 6.43
N LEU A 18 1.20 -7.13 5.59
CA LEU A 18 0.78 -7.29 4.20
C LEU A 18 1.88 -8.00 3.41
N THR A 19 1.59 -9.22 2.97
CA THR A 19 2.52 -9.98 2.14
C THR A 19 2.52 -9.42 0.71
N PRO A 20 3.61 -9.58 -0.06
CA PRO A 20 3.70 -9.06 -1.42
C PRO A 20 2.59 -9.56 -2.35
N MET A 21 2.26 -10.85 -2.29
CA MET A 21 1.19 -11.42 -3.13
C MET A 21 -0.20 -10.89 -2.72
N ALA A 22 -0.45 -10.74 -1.41
CA ALA A 22 -1.70 -10.15 -0.94
C ALA A 22 -1.82 -8.68 -1.37
N ALA A 23 -0.72 -7.92 -1.38
CA ALA A 23 -0.71 -6.55 -1.88
C ALA A 23 -1.11 -6.48 -3.36
N TYR A 24 -0.53 -7.35 -4.20
CA TYR A 24 -0.87 -7.43 -5.63
C TYR A 24 -2.35 -7.76 -5.85
N GLU A 25 -2.85 -8.80 -5.18
CA GLU A 25 -4.23 -9.26 -5.33
C GLU A 25 -5.24 -8.20 -4.86
N LEU A 26 -5.00 -7.62 -3.68
CA LEU A 26 -5.87 -6.60 -3.09
C LEU A 26 -5.98 -5.36 -4.00
N VAL A 27 -4.84 -4.83 -4.43
CA VAL A 27 -4.81 -3.65 -5.31
C VAL A 27 -5.46 -3.96 -6.64
N SER A 28 -5.12 -5.10 -7.27
CA SER A 28 -5.70 -5.52 -8.54
C SER A 28 -7.22 -5.60 -8.47
N GLU A 29 -7.76 -6.23 -7.43
CA GLU A 29 -9.21 -6.40 -7.28
C GLU A 29 -9.94 -5.08 -7.03
N ILE A 30 -9.34 -4.15 -6.26
CA ILE A 30 -9.92 -2.82 -6.06
C ILE A 30 -9.93 -2.03 -7.36
N LYS A 31 -8.79 -1.97 -8.07
CA LYS A 31 -8.66 -1.20 -9.32
C LYS A 31 -9.52 -1.75 -10.46
N LYS A 32 -9.84 -3.06 -10.46
CA LYS A 32 -10.80 -3.66 -11.40
C LYS A 32 -12.25 -3.22 -11.16
N ARG A 33 -12.63 -2.99 -9.91
CA ARG A 33 -14.04 -2.78 -9.51
C ARG A 33 -14.39 -1.31 -9.37
N PHE A 34 -13.42 -0.47 -9.05
CA PHE A 34 -13.64 0.92 -8.68
C PHE A 34 -12.65 1.85 -9.36
N GLU A 35 -13.16 2.90 -9.99
CA GLU A 35 -12.38 4.02 -10.49
C GLU A 35 -12.11 5.00 -9.33
N VAL A 36 -11.09 4.69 -8.53
CA VAL A 36 -10.68 5.50 -7.38
C VAL A 36 -9.16 5.56 -7.29
N ARG A 37 -8.65 6.68 -6.79
CA ARG A 37 -7.23 6.82 -6.44
C ARG A 37 -6.94 6.02 -5.18
N LEU A 38 -5.99 5.10 -5.26
CA LEU A 38 -5.60 4.18 -4.21
C LEU A 38 -4.17 4.49 -3.73
N HIS A 39 -3.99 4.60 -2.42
CA HIS A 39 -2.69 4.84 -1.79
C HIS A 39 -2.36 3.70 -0.83
N LEU A 40 -1.15 3.15 -0.90
CA LEU A 40 -0.70 2.11 0.03
C LEU A 40 0.26 2.67 1.09
N HIS A 41 -0.08 2.42 2.34
CA HIS A 41 0.74 2.70 3.52
C HIS A 41 1.13 1.37 4.16
N CYS A 42 2.44 1.12 4.34
CA CYS A 42 2.93 -0.14 4.89
C CYS A 42 4.17 0.06 5.77
N HIS A 43 4.15 -0.47 6.99
CA HIS A 43 5.31 -0.47 7.88
C HIS A 43 6.30 -1.61 7.54
N ALA A 44 7.60 -1.35 7.62
CA ALA A 44 8.67 -2.31 7.32
C ALA A 44 8.98 -3.31 8.46
N THR A 45 8.07 -3.45 9.43
CA THR A 45 8.31 -4.17 10.71
C THR A 45 8.75 -5.62 10.48
N THR A 46 8.21 -6.26 9.45
CA THR A 46 8.49 -7.65 9.08
C THR A 46 9.54 -7.79 7.98
N GLY A 47 10.04 -6.66 7.44
CA GLY A 47 10.92 -6.62 6.26
C GLY A 47 10.24 -6.96 4.93
N MET A 48 8.89 -7.01 4.88
CA MET A 48 8.14 -7.31 3.66
C MET A 48 7.67 -6.07 2.90
N ALA A 49 7.75 -4.87 3.49
CA ALA A 49 7.08 -3.68 2.99
C ALA A 49 7.56 -3.26 1.61
N GLU A 50 8.87 -3.30 1.33
CA GLU A 50 9.46 -2.95 0.04
C GLU A 50 8.88 -3.81 -1.09
N MET A 51 8.79 -5.12 -0.85
CA MET A 51 8.23 -6.07 -1.82
C MET A 51 6.71 -5.93 -1.93
N ALA A 52 6.02 -5.59 -0.84
CA ALA A 52 4.59 -5.29 -0.87
C ALA A 52 4.30 -4.01 -1.68
N LEU A 53 5.11 -2.95 -1.51
CA LEU A 53 5.00 -1.74 -2.33
C LEU A 53 5.27 -2.05 -3.81
N LEU A 54 6.35 -2.79 -4.12
CA LEU A 54 6.67 -3.18 -5.49
C LEU A 54 5.49 -3.92 -6.15
N LYS A 55 4.91 -4.89 -5.44
CA LYS A 55 3.76 -5.65 -5.94
C LYS A 55 2.49 -4.83 -6.07
N ALA A 56 2.26 -3.88 -5.18
CA ALA A 56 1.16 -2.93 -5.31
C ALA A 56 1.33 -1.99 -6.51
N ILE A 57 2.57 -1.56 -6.79
CA ILE A 57 2.91 -0.74 -7.96
C ILE A 57 2.65 -1.54 -9.25
N GLU A 58 3.09 -2.80 -9.33
CA GLU A 58 2.78 -3.68 -10.46
C GLU A 58 1.27 -3.86 -10.68
N ALA A 59 0.49 -3.88 -9.60
CA ALA A 59 -0.97 -3.98 -9.64
C ALA A 59 -1.70 -2.65 -9.95
N GLY A 60 -0.97 -1.54 -10.05
CA GLY A 60 -1.52 -0.22 -10.43
C GLY A 60 -2.00 0.65 -9.26
N VAL A 61 -1.37 0.55 -8.08
CA VAL A 61 -1.59 1.53 -7.00
C VAL A 61 -1.13 2.93 -7.44
N ASP A 62 -1.83 3.98 -7.02
CA ASP A 62 -1.59 5.36 -7.47
C ASP A 62 -0.62 6.15 -6.57
N GLY A 63 -0.31 5.63 -5.38
CA GLY A 63 0.58 6.27 -4.41
C GLY A 63 1.07 5.28 -3.35
N VAL A 64 2.27 5.52 -2.83
CA VAL A 64 2.88 4.74 -1.75
C VAL A 64 3.52 5.66 -0.73
N ASP A 65 3.49 5.28 0.54
CA ASP A 65 4.24 5.96 1.61
C ASP A 65 5.65 5.38 1.72
N THR A 66 6.64 6.27 1.74
CA THR A 66 8.06 5.94 1.93
C THR A 66 8.70 6.88 2.95
N ALA A 67 9.86 6.50 3.45
CA ALA A 67 10.67 7.35 4.32
C ALA A 67 12.06 7.61 3.74
N ILE A 68 12.67 8.74 4.12
CA ILE A 68 14.08 8.99 3.81
C ILE A 68 14.93 7.92 4.51
N SER A 69 15.96 7.40 3.83
CA SER A 69 16.66 6.18 4.27
C SER A 69 17.23 6.24 5.70
N SER A 70 17.67 7.42 6.17
CA SER A 70 18.15 7.59 7.56
C SER A 70 17.05 7.50 8.62
N MET A 71 15.78 7.46 8.21
CA MET A 71 14.58 7.39 9.04
C MET A 71 13.62 6.26 8.58
N SER A 72 14.06 5.34 7.71
CA SER A 72 13.24 4.27 7.16
C SER A 72 13.46 2.93 7.88
N ALA A 73 12.76 1.89 7.41
CA ALA A 73 12.83 0.51 7.90
C ALA A 73 12.35 0.32 9.36
N THR A 74 12.44 -0.91 9.87
CA THR A 74 11.92 -1.30 11.19
C THR A 74 10.45 -0.91 11.35
N TYR A 75 10.10 -0.11 12.34
CA TYR A 75 8.74 0.39 12.55
C TYR A 75 8.38 1.57 11.65
N GLY A 76 9.29 2.04 10.80
CA GLY A 76 9.03 3.08 9.81
C GLY A 76 8.47 2.54 8.49
N HIS A 77 8.35 3.43 7.52
CA HIS A 77 8.11 3.07 6.12
C HIS A 77 9.39 2.56 5.46
N PRO A 78 9.28 1.78 4.37
CA PRO A 78 10.42 1.50 3.50
C PRO A 78 11.05 2.77 2.92
#